data_AF-A0A3D1CTA9-F1
#
_entry.id   AF-A0A3D1CTA9-F1
#
_cell.length_a   1.000
_cell.length_b   1.000
_cell.length_c   1.000
_cell.angle_alpha   90.00
_cell.angle_beta   90.00
_cell.angle_gamma   90.00
#
_symmetry.space_group_name_H-M   'P 1'
#
loop_
_entity.id
_entity.type
_entity.pdbx_description
1 polymer ?
#
loop_
_entity_poly.entity_id
_entity_poly.type
_entity_poly.pdbx_seq_one_letter_code
_entity_poly.pdbx_strand_id
1 'polypeptide(L)'
;MVQDLLLISYAWILTFIWQWLALPWLITWFKHRSLTAGWAFGRLLVWMVLSLFIWFTAHLGLPTNTPAMIWLLLLVMGFLSYRQWQVVKPVVSDWIKVSRWSIFCQEILFLVGFFGLSLVRTYQPNMMDLEKFMDAGLMIAYWRSPTLPLQDMWLAGQNFNYYTFGHFLGAIVSQFWGIEIRYSYNLLLGLICGLVLMESFAVVADLVVDHEKT
;
A
#
# COMPACT_ATOMS: atom_id res chain seq x y z
N MET A 1 -9.93 -6.34 -21.75
CA MET A 1 -9.11 -5.10 -21.87
C MET A 1 -9.77 -3.87 -21.25
N VAL A 2 -10.96 -3.40 -21.71
CA VAL A 2 -11.60 -2.21 -21.11
C VAL A 2 -11.94 -2.41 -19.63
N GLN A 3 -12.54 -3.56 -19.28
CA GLN A 3 -12.84 -3.90 -17.89
C GLN A 3 -11.58 -3.98 -17.02
N ASP A 4 -10.48 -4.52 -17.56
CA ASP A 4 -9.20 -4.60 -16.85
C ASP A 4 -8.63 -3.21 -16.58
N LEU A 5 -8.68 -2.31 -17.57
CA LEU A 5 -8.25 -0.92 -17.41
C LEU A 5 -9.09 -0.18 -16.36
N LEU A 6 -10.40 -0.41 -16.31
CA LEU A 6 -11.27 0.16 -15.29
C LEU A 6 -10.91 -0.36 -13.89
N LEU A 7 -10.63 -1.66 -13.76
CA LEU A 7 -10.24 -2.27 -12.50
C LEU A 7 -8.89 -1.75 -11.99
N ILE A 8 -7.90 -1.65 -12.89
CA ILE A 8 -6.58 -1.06 -12.58
C ILE A 8 -6.76 0.39 -12.13
N SER A 9 -7.53 1.19 -12.89
CA SER A 9 -7.76 2.60 -12.57
C SER A 9 -8.48 2.78 -11.23
N TYR A 10 -9.46 1.93 -10.93
CA TYR A 10 -10.17 1.93 -9.65
C TYR A 10 -9.23 1.63 -8.48
N ALA A 11 -8.36 0.61 -8.60
CA ALA A 11 -7.37 0.27 -7.59
C ALA A 11 -6.34 1.41 -7.38
N TRP A 12 -5.94 2.08 -8.46
CA TRP A 12 -5.08 3.27 -8.39
C TRP A 12 -5.76 4.42 -7.63
N ILE A 13 -7.01 4.77 -7.98
CA ILE A 13 -7.75 5.86 -7.32
C ILE A 13 -7.88 5.59 -5.82
N LEU A 14 -8.22 4.36 -5.43
CA LEU A 14 -8.35 4.00 -4.02
C LEU A 14 -7.02 4.13 -3.27
N THR A 15 -5.93 3.62 -3.83
CA THR A 15 -4.60 3.76 -3.19
C THR A 15 -4.07 5.20 -3.25
N PHE A 16 -4.52 6.04 -4.19
CA PHE A 16 -4.16 7.46 -4.23
C PHE A 16 -4.68 8.23 -2.99
N ILE A 17 -5.82 7.82 -2.42
CA ILE A 17 -6.36 8.40 -1.18
C ILE A 17 -5.34 8.28 -0.03
N TRP A 18 -4.59 7.18 0.02
CA TRP A 18 -3.56 6.95 1.05
C TRP A 18 -2.45 8.00 1.03
N GLN A 19 -2.12 8.57 -0.13
CA GLN A 19 -1.13 9.65 -0.21
C GLN A 19 -1.57 10.86 0.60
N TRP A 20 -2.83 11.26 0.45
CA TRP A 20 -3.38 12.42 1.14
C TRP A 20 -3.53 12.20 2.64
N LEU A 21 -3.83 10.98 3.06
CA LEU A 21 -3.85 10.61 4.47
C LEU A 21 -2.45 10.73 5.10
N ALA A 22 -1.41 10.27 4.42
CA ALA A 22 -0.05 10.32 4.95
C ALA A 22 0.61 11.70 4.86
N LEU A 23 0.27 12.50 3.85
CA LEU A 23 0.94 13.76 3.52
C LEU A 23 1.18 14.70 4.74
N PRO A 24 0.17 15.08 5.55
CA PRO A 24 0.42 16.00 6.67
C PRO A 24 1.40 15.44 7.71
N TRP A 25 1.46 14.12 7.88
CA TRP A 25 2.40 13.46 8.79
C TRP A 25 3.81 13.40 8.20
N LEU A 26 3.94 12.96 6.96
CA LEU A 26 5.22 12.88 6.27
C LEU A 26 5.90 14.26 6.18
N ILE A 27 5.14 15.33 5.90
CA ILE A 27 5.68 16.69 5.91
C ILE A 27 6.12 17.11 7.31
N THR A 28 5.36 16.76 8.34
CA THR A 28 5.76 17.06 9.73
C THR A 28 7.11 16.43 10.06
N TRP A 29 7.34 15.18 9.61
CA TRP A 29 8.56 14.44 9.91
C TRP A 29 9.76 14.79 9.00
N PHE A 30 9.51 15.07 7.71
CA PHE A 30 10.56 15.17 6.70
C PHE A 30 10.74 16.55 6.06
N LYS A 31 9.94 17.56 6.39
CA LYS A 31 10.00 18.91 5.76
C LYS A 31 11.39 19.54 5.65
N HIS A 32 12.29 19.26 6.59
CA HIS A 32 13.64 19.82 6.63
C HIS A 32 14.73 18.88 6.11
N ARG A 33 14.37 17.63 5.81
CA ARG A 33 15.31 16.55 5.47
C ARG A 33 15.17 16.08 4.04
N SER A 34 14.01 16.26 3.41
CA SER A 34 13.74 15.68 2.10
C SER A 34 12.72 16.50 1.30
N LEU A 35 12.98 16.64 0.01
CA LEU A 35 12.07 17.21 -0.98
C LEU A 35 11.18 16.15 -1.64
N THR A 36 11.40 14.85 -1.35
CA THR A 36 10.71 13.75 -2.03
C THR A 36 9.87 12.90 -1.06
N ALA A 37 10.39 12.63 0.14
CA ALA A 37 9.81 11.72 1.14
C ALA A 37 8.44 12.18 1.68
N GLY A 38 8.14 13.48 1.58
CA GLY A 38 6.83 14.04 1.93
C GLY A 38 5.66 13.45 1.14
N TRP A 39 5.93 12.86 -0.02
CA TRP A 39 4.93 12.25 -0.91
C TRP A 39 5.24 10.79 -1.26
N ALA A 40 6.52 10.41 -1.39
CA ALA A 40 6.95 9.10 -1.88
C ALA A 40 6.37 7.92 -1.08
N PHE A 41 6.38 8.04 0.24
CA PHE A 41 6.10 6.94 1.15
C PHE A 41 4.65 6.88 1.65
N GLY A 42 3.73 7.71 1.13
CA GLY A 42 2.40 7.84 1.72
C GLY A 42 1.54 6.59 1.58
N ARG A 43 1.50 6.00 0.38
CA ARG A 43 0.84 4.71 0.12
C ARG A 43 1.39 3.61 1.02
N LEU A 44 2.71 3.47 1.10
CA LEU A 44 3.37 2.46 1.91
C LEU A 44 3.10 2.67 3.41
N LEU A 45 3.21 3.91 3.90
CA LEU A 45 2.99 4.22 5.31
C LEU A 45 1.57 3.86 5.75
N VAL A 46 0.55 4.29 5.00
CA VAL A 46 -0.85 3.97 5.34
C VAL A 46 -1.09 2.48 5.29
N TRP A 47 -0.64 1.81 4.22
CA TRP A 47 -0.78 0.37 4.07
C TRP A 47 -0.12 -0.41 5.22
N MET A 48 1.09 0.00 5.62
CA MET A 48 1.85 -0.61 6.69
C MET A 48 1.20 -0.38 8.06
N VAL A 49 0.82 0.86 8.39
CA VAL A 49 0.18 1.20 9.68
C VAL A 49 -1.15 0.46 9.82
N LEU A 50 -1.98 0.49 8.79
CA LEU A 50 -3.26 -0.20 8.74
C LEU A 50 -3.08 -1.70 8.99
N SER A 51 -2.17 -2.31 8.24
CA SER A 51 -1.96 -3.75 8.29
C SER A 51 -1.31 -4.19 9.60
N LEU A 52 -0.29 -3.48 10.10
CA LEU A 52 0.33 -3.81 11.39
C LEU A 52 -0.68 -3.75 12.52
N PHE A 53 -1.52 -2.71 12.58
CA PHE A 53 -2.55 -2.61 13.62
C PHE A 53 -3.51 -3.80 13.58
N ILE A 54 -4.01 -4.15 12.39
CA ILE A 54 -4.92 -5.29 12.22
C ILE A 54 -4.18 -6.60 12.55
N TRP A 55 -2.95 -6.78 12.08
CA TRP A 55 -2.14 -7.96 12.35
C TRP A 55 -1.99 -8.21 13.85
N PHE A 56 -1.58 -7.19 14.61
CA PHE A 56 -1.41 -7.34 16.05
C PHE A 56 -2.73 -7.62 16.77
N THR A 57 -3.78 -6.85 16.47
CA THR A 57 -5.07 -7.04 17.13
C THR A 57 -5.71 -8.38 16.80
N ALA A 58 -5.56 -8.86 15.56
CA ALA A 58 -6.04 -10.16 15.13
C ALA A 58 -5.28 -11.31 15.81
N HIS A 59 -3.96 -11.17 16.05
CA HIS A 59 -3.17 -12.15 16.82
C HIS A 59 -3.54 -12.21 18.31
N LEU A 60 -4.17 -11.17 18.84
CA LEU A 60 -4.77 -11.20 20.19
C LEU A 60 -6.13 -11.94 20.21
N GLY A 61 -6.58 -12.48 19.08
CA GLY A 61 -7.88 -13.15 18.94
C GLY A 61 -9.05 -12.21 18.72
N LEU A 62 -8.81 -10.90 18.52
CA LEU A 62 -9.88 -9.95 18.19
C LEU A 62 -10.23 -10.04 16.70
N PRO A 63 -11.52 -10.03 16.30
CA PRO A 63 -11.94 -10.20 14.91
C PRO A 63 -11.75 -8.91 14.08
N THR A 64 -10.51 -8.42 14.01
CA THR A 64 -10.18 -7.12 13.39
C THR A 64 -9.80 -7.23 11.91
N ASN A 65 -9.50 -8.43 11.39
CA ASN A 65 -9.22 -8.62 9.97
C ASN A 65 -10.52 -8.68 9.16
N THR A 66 -11.18 -7.53 9.05
CA THR A 66 -12.43 -7.37 8.31
C THR A 66 -12.43 -6.07 7.52
N PRO A 67 -13.18 -5.99 6.40
CA PRO A 67 -13.33 -4.74 5.66
C PRO A 67 -13.88 -3.59 6.52
N ALA A 68 -14.78 -3.89 7.47
CA ALA A 68 -15.34 -2.88 8.37
C ALA A 68 -14.27 -2.23 9.25
N MET A 69 -13.34 -3.01 9.80
CA MET A 69 -12.23 -2.48 10.58
C MET A 69 -11.27 -1.67 9.71
N ILE A 70 -10.99 -2.11 8.47
CA ILE A 70 -10.17 -1.35 7.52
C ILE A 70 -10.76 0.05 7.31
N TRP A 71 -12.05 0.14 6.99
CA TRP A 71 -12.71 1.43 6.79
C TRP A 71 -12.79 2.27 8.07
N LEU A 72 -13.02 1.64 9.23
CA LEU A 72 -13.00 2.34 10.52
C LEU A 72 -11.63 2.97 10.79
N LEU A 73 -10.54 2.23 10.58
CA LEU A 73 -9.19 2.74 10.77
C LEU A 73 -8.87 3.86 9.76
N LEU A 74 -9.28 3.72 8.51
CA LEU A 74 -9.13 4.79 7.51
C LEU A 74 -9.92 6.05 7.88
N LEU A 75 -11.12 5.92 8.46
CA LEU A 75 -11.89 7.06 8.98
C LEU A 75 -11.17 7.74 10.15
N VAL A 76 -10.64 6.96 11.10
CA VAL A 76 -9.85 7.50 12.23
C VAL A 76 -8.59 8.19 11.72
N MET A 77 -7.83 7.54 10.83
CA MET A 77 -6.64 8.12 10.20
C MET A 77 -6.99 9.39 9.42
N GLY A 78 -8.12 9.41 8.71
CA GLY A 78 -8.63 10.58 7.99
C GLY A 78 -8.94 11.74 8.93
N PHE A 79 -9.62 11.48 10.04
CA PHE A 79 -9.89 12.50 11.06
C PHE A 79 -8.59 13.05 11.68
N LEU A 80 -7.66 12.17 12.07
CA LEU A 80 -6.37 12.58 12.64
C LEU A 80 -5.53 13.38 11.63
N SER A 81 -5.51 12.95 10.37
CA SER A 81 -4.79 13.63 9.29
C SER A 81 -5.41 14.98 8.95
N TYR A 82 -6.74 15.10 9.02
CA TYR A 82 -7.43 16.38 8.90
C TYR A 82 -7.05 17.34 10.04
N ARG A 83 -7.00 16.86 11.30
CA ARG A 83 -6.56 17.70 12.43
C ARG A 83 -5.10 18.14 12.25
N GLN A 84 -4.23 17.23 11.84
CA GLN A 84 -2.83 17.54 11.56
C GLN A 84 -2.71 18.56 10.42
N TRP A 85 -3.49 18.39 9.36
CA TRP A 85 -3.53 19.32 8.23
C TRP A 85 -3.82 20.76 8.66
N GLN A 86 -4.75 20.99 9.60
CA GLN A 86 -5.03 22.35 10.08
C GLN A 86 -3.82 23.02 10.74
N VAL A 87 -2.94 22.23 11.36
CA VAL A 87 -1.71 22.72 12.00
C VAL A 87 -0.62 23.00 10.96
N VAL A 88 -0.47 22.14 9.95
CA VAL A 88 0.64 22.21 8.99
C VAL A 88 0.28 22.80 7.62
N LYS A 89 -0.97 23.22 7.39
CA LYS A 89 -1.46 23.77 6.12
C LYS A 89 -0.52 24.77 5.43
N PRO A 90 0.03 25.81 6.11
CA PRO A 90 0.94 26.75 5.42
C PRO A 90 2.22 26.04 4.95
N VAL A 91 2.79 25.19 5.81
CA VAL A 91 4.01 24.42 5.52
C VAL A 91 3.80 23.46 4.36
N VAL A 92 2.66 22.75 4.34
CA VAL A 92 2.34 21.81 3.24
C VAL A 92 2.16 22.56 1.93
N SER A 93 1.47 23.70 1.92
CA SER A 93 1.27 24.52 0.71
C SER A 93 2.62 24.95 0.11
N ASP A 94 3.54 25.44 0.94
CA ASP A 94 4.85 25.88 0.47
C ASP A 94 5.73 24.71 0.03
N TRP A 95 5.69 23.59 0.76
CA TRP A 95 6.41 22.39 0.36
C TRP A 95 5.92 21.83 -0.98
N ILE A 96 4.59 21.80 -1.22
CA ILE A 96 4.03 21.34 -2.50
C ILE A 96 4.51 22.24 -3.65
N LYS A 97 4.55 23.57 -3.47
CA LYS A 97 5.02 24.49 -4.51
C LYS A 97 6.46 24.21 -4.92
N VAL A 98 7.32 23.95 -3.94
CA VAL A 98 8.74 23.62 -4.15
C VAL A 98 8.89 22.23 -4.76
N SER A 99 8.13 21.25 -4.28
CA SER A 99 8.31 19.84 -4.60
C SER A 99 7.43 19.34 -5.75
N ARG A 100 6.61 20.20 -6.38
CA ARG A 100 5.63 19.81 -7.42
C ARG A 100 6.20 18.95 -8.55
N TRP A 101 7.43 19.23 -8.99
CA TRP A 101 8.08 18.45 -10.04
C TRP A 101 8.52 17.07 -9.53
N SER A 102 9.02 17.00 -8.30
CA SER A 102 9.34 15.72 -7.65
C SER A 102 8.09 14.87 -7.46
N ILE A 103 6.99 15.46 -6.98
CA ILE A 103 5.67 14.80 -6.85
C ILE A 103 5.21 14.26 -8.20
N PHE A 104 5.30 15.08 -9.26
CA PHE A 104 4.92 14.67 -10.61
C PHE A 104 5.76 13.50 -11.13
N CYS A 105 7.08 13.55 -11.01
CA CYS A 105 7.96 12.44 -11.39
C CYS A 105 7.65 11.17 -10.61
N GLN A 106 7.45 11.29 -9.29
CA GLN A 106 7.09 10.18 -8.42
C GLN A 106 5.77 9.51 -8.84
N GLU A 107 4.72 10.28 -9.11
CA GLU A 107 3.43 9.71 -9.56
C GLU A 107 3.52 9.12 -10.97
N ILE A 108 4.31 9.70 -11.89
CA ILE A 108 4.57 9.08 -13.19
C ILE A 108 5.26 7.73 -13.02
N LEU A 109 6.32 7.65 -12.21
CA LEU A 109 7.05 6.41 -11.98
C LEU A 109 6.15 5.36 -11.32
N PHE A 110 5.34 5.77 -10.34
CA PHE A 110 4.33 4.90 -9.74
C PHE A 110 3.34 4.39 -10.80
N LEU A 111 2.76 5.27 -11.61
CA LEU A 111 1.80 4.92 -12.65
C LEU A 111 2.42 3.98 -13.69
N VAL A 112 3.65 4.24 -14.14
CA VAL A 112 4.37 3.38 -15.09
C VAL A 112 4.58 1.99 -14.52
N GLY A 113 5.04 1.86 -13.26
CA GLY A 113 5.21 0.55 -12.63
C GLY A 113 3.87 -0.17 -12.39
N PHE A 114 2.90 0.56 -11.83
CA PHE A 114 1.58 0.04 -11.48
C PHE A 114 0.81 -0.43 -12.71
N PHE A 115 0.60 0.46 -13.68
CA PHE A 115 -0.10 0.10 -14.93
C PHE A 115 0.74 -0.84 -15.78
N GLY A 116 2.05 -0.62 -15.90
CA GLY A 116 2.93 -1.44 -16.72
C GLY A 116 2.87 -2.91 -16.32
N LEU A 117 3.13 -3.23 -15.06
CA LEU A 117 3.10 -4.61 -14.59
C LEU A 117 1.66 -5.16 -14.53
N SER A 118 0.67 -4.37 -14.12
CA SER A 118 -0.73 -4.83 -14.13
C SER A 118 -1.20 -5.21 -15.54
N LEU A 119 -0.83 -4.41 -16.56
CA LEU A 119 -1.17 -4.68 -17.96
C LEU A 119 -0.46 -5.93 -18.48
N VAL A 120 0.82 -6.12 -18.18
CA VAL A 120 1.54 -7.36 -18.51
C VAL A 120 0.82 -8.56 -17.91
N ARG A 121 0.35 -8.46 -16.66
CA ARG A 121 -0.40 -9.55 -16.00
C ARG A 121 -1.77 -9.83 -16.61
N THR A 122 -2.37 -8.93 -17.38
CA THR A 122 -3.63 -9.22 -18.08
C THR A 122 -3.48 -10.28 -19.17
N TYR A 123 -2.29 -10.43 -19.76
CA TYR A 123 -2.00 -11.45 -20.78
C TYR A 123 -1.75 -12.84 -20.18
N GLN A 124 -1.33 -12.94 -18.92
CA GLN A 124 -1.12 -14.21 -18.23
C GLN A 124 -1.56 -14.12 -16.76
N PRO A 125 -2.86 -14.01 -16.48
CA PRO A 125 -3.36 -13.71 -15.12
C PRO A 125 -3.30 -14.91 -14.17
N ASN A 126 -3.09 -16.12 -14.71
CA ASN A 126 -3.12 -17.37 -13.94
C ASN A 126 -2.08 -17.38 -12.80
N MET A 127 -2.47 -18.01 -11.69
CA MET A 127 -1.66 -18.20 -10.47
C MET A 127 -1.29 -19.67 -10.24
N MET A 128 -1.31 -20.46 -11.31
CA MET A 128 -1.11 -21.92 -11.25
C MET A 128 0.37 -22.35 -11.26
N ASP A 129 1.27 -21.44 -10.90
CA ASP A 129 2.71 -21.73 -10.74
C ASP A 129 3.01 -22.16 -9.30
N LEU A 130 4.12 -22.87 -9.09
CA LEU A 130 4.50 -23.45 -7.80
C LEU A 130 4.38 -22.47 -6.62
N GLU A 131 5.06 -21.32 -6.70
CA GLU A 131 5.06 -20.34 -5.59
C GLU A 131 3.77 -19.50 -5.57
N LYS A 132 3.27 -19.09 -6.75
CA LYS A 132 2.09 -18.23 -6.85
C LYS A 132 0.84 -18.88 -6.30
N PHE A 133 0.71 -20.20 -6.46
CA PHE A 133 -0.42 -20.95 -5.93
C PHE A 133 -0.45 -20.88 -4.40
N MET A 134 0.70 -21.10 -3.76
CA MET A 134 0.85 -20.98 -2.31
C MET A 134 0.57 -19.54 -1.85
N ASP A 135 1.14 -18.54 -2.52
CA ASP A 135 0.95 -17.13 -2.15
C ASP A 135 -0.52 -16.70 -2.22
N ALA A 136 -1.20 -17.08 -3.31
CA ALA A 136 -2.62 -16.82 -3.48
C ALA A 136 -3.46 -17.57 -2.45
N GLY A 137 -3.10 -18.82 -2.14
CA GLY A 137 -3.71 -19.61 -1.06
C GLY A 137 -3.60 -18.91 0.30
N LEU A 138 -2.43 -18.35 0.62
CA LEU A 138 -2.18 -17.61 1.87
C LEU A 138 -3.02 -16.35 1.92
N MET A 139 -3.04 -15.57 0.84
CA MET A 139 -3.90 -14.40 0.74
C MET A 139 -5.37 -14.77 0.91
N ILE A 140 -5.86 -15.86 0.31
CA ILE A 140 -7.26 -16.29 0.41
C ILE A 140 -7.59 -16.71 1.84
N ALA A 141 -6.69 -17.42 2.50
CA ALA A 141 -6.85 -17.82 3.88
C ALA A 141 -6.92 -16.60 4.81
N TYR A 142 -6.04 -15.60 4.61
CA TYR A 142 -6.11 -14.32 5.31
C TYR A 142 -7.37 -13.53 5.01
N TRP A 143 -7.81 -13.48 3.75
CA TRP A 143 -9.05 -12.78 3.39
C TRP A 143 -10.26 -13.33 4.13
N ARG A 144 -10.29 -14.64 4.40
CA ARG A 144 -11.42 -15.33 5.05
C ARG A 144 -11.33 -15.35 6.58
N SER A 145 -10.15 -15.17 7.15
CA SER A 145 -9.93 -15.33 8.59
C SER A 145 -10.04 -13.99 9.34
N PRO A 146 -11.07 -13.77 10.19
CA PRO A 146 -11.22 -12.52 10.94
C PRO A 146 -10.19 -12.37 12.08
N THR A 147 -9.63 -13.48 12.56
CA THR A 147 -8.65 -13.55 13.66
C THR A 147 -7.39 -14.30 13.22
N LEU A 148 -6.33 -14.21 14.02
CA LEU A 148 -5.05 -14.89 13.82
C LEU A 148 -4.63 -15.61 15.12
N PRO A 149 -3.74 -16.63 15.08
CA PRO A 149 -2.96 -17.12 13.94
C PRO A 149 -3.81 -17.82 12.87
N LEU A 150 -3.28 -17.84 11.63
CA LEU A 150 -3.92 -18.51 10.51
C LEU A 150 -3.80 -20.04 10.65
N GLN A 151 -4.88 -20.77 10.34
CA GLN A 151 -4.81 -22.22 10.21
C GLN A 151 -3.99 -22.63 8.98
N ASP A 152 -3.28 -23.73 9.12
CA ASP A 152 -2.45 -24.26 8.06
C ASP A 152 -3.31 -24.81 6.90
N MET A 153 -3.05 -24.31 5.69
CA MET A 153 -3.82 -24.70 4.50
C MET A 153 -3.45 -26.08 3.95
N TRP A 154 -2.29 -26.60 4.33
CA TRP A 154 -1.76 -27.89 3.90
C TRP A 154 -1.99 -28.97 4.96
N LEU A 155 -1.92 -28.59 6.24
CA LEU A 155 -2.06 -29.51 7.38
C LEU A 155 -3.21 -29.11 8.30
N ALA A 156 -4.37 -29.73 8.06
CA ALA A 156 -5.60 -29.43 8.79
C ALA A 156 -5.44 -29.51 10.31
N GLY A 157 -5.97 -28.51 11.02
CA GLY A 157 -5.96 -28.43 12.48
C GLY A 157 -4.67 -27.90 13.10
N GLN A 158 -3.65 -27.60 12.30
CA GLN A 158 -2.41 -26.95 12.77
C GLN A 158 -2.42 -25.45 12.47
N ASN A 159 -1.57 -24.71 13.16
CA ASN A 159 -1.29 -23.31 12.83
C ASN A 159 -0.19 -23.22 11.78
N PHE A 160 -0.31 -22.28 10.85
CA PHE A 160 0.72 -22.06 9.85
C PHE A 160 1.97 -21.44 10.50
N ASN A 161 3.12 -22.12 10.43
CA ASN A 161 4.37 -21.68 11.07
C ASN A 161 5.40 -21.21 10.03
N TYR A 162 5.04 -20.15 9.29
CA TYR A 162 5.90 -19.52 8.30
C TYR A 162 5.71 -18.01 8.34
N TYR A 163 6.71 -17.24 7.91
CA TYR A 163 6.59 -15.79 7.83
C TYR A 163 5.73 -15.37 6.63
N THR A 164 4.54 -14.85 6.91
CA THR A 164 3.49 -14.60 5.91
C THR A 164 2.90 -13.21 6.00
N PHE A 165 3.59 -12.27 6.65
CA PHE A 165 3.11 -10.90 6.80
C PHE A 165 2.94 -10.20 5.43
N GLY A 166 3.81 -10.49 4.46
CA GLY A 166 3.66 -9.98 3.08
C GLY A 166 2.37 -10.45 2.40
N HIS A 167 1.99 -11.71 2.58
CA HIS A 167 0.71 -12.25 2.09
C HIS A 167 -0.47 -11.59 2.80
N PHE A 168 -0.34 -11.32 4.09
CA PHE A 168 -1.34 -10.59 4.85
C PHE A 168 -1.49 -9.13 4.38
N LEU A 169 -0.38 -8.41 4.13
CA LEU A 169 -0.41 -7.08 3.49
C LEU A 169 -1.21 -7.13 2.19
N GLY A 170 -0.94 -8.15 1.36
CA GLY A 170 -1.68 -8.42 0.14
C GLY A 170 -3.18 -8.61 0.38
N ALA A 171 -3.57 -9.42 1.36
CA ALA A 171 -4.96 -9.62 1.74
C ALA A 171 -5.64 -8.32 2.20
N ILE A 172 -4.96 -7.49 2.99
CA ILE A 172 -5.50 -6.22 3.49
C ILE A 172 -5.77 -5.23 2.34
N VAL A 173 -4.82 -5.03 1.42
CA VAL A 173 -5.06 -4.12 0.28
C VAL A 173 -6.14 -4.66 -0.66
N SER A 174 -6.21 -5.98 -0.80
CA SER A 174 -7.23 -6.62 -1.61
C SER A 174 -8.63 -6.44 -0.99
N GLN A 175 -8.77 -6.58 0.34
CA GLN A 175 -10.00 -6.28 1.08
C GLN A 175 -10.38 -4.80 0.99
N PHE A 176 -9.39 -3.90 1.09
CA PHE A 176 -9.60 -2.46 0.91
C PHE A 176 -10.14 -2.12 -0.48
N TRP A 177 -9.59 -2.74 -1.53
CA TRP A 177 -10.12 -2.57 -2.88
C TRP A 177 -11.53 -3.17 -3.03
N GLY A 178 -11.91 -4.15 -2.22
CA GLY A 178 -13.12 -4.93 -2.43
C GLY A 178 -13.05 -5.81 -3.68
N ILE A 179 -11.83 -6.20 -4.08
CA ILE A 179 -11.57 -7.00 -5.29
C ILE A 179 -11.11 -8.39 -4.87
N GLU A 180 -11.80 -9.42 -5.36
CA GLU A 180 -11.43 -10.83 -5.13
C GLU A 180 -9.96 -11.11 -5.47
N ILE A 181 -9.31 -11.96 -4.66
CA ILE A 181 -7.88 -12.28 -4.79
C ILE A 181 -7.49 -12.79 -6.18
N ARG A 182 -8.40 -13.47 -6.88
CA ARG A 182 -8.17 -13.92 -8.25
C ARG A 182 -7.80 -12.79 -9.22
N TYR A 183 -8.13 -11.55 -8.89
CA TYR A 183 -7.76 -10.35 -9.63
C TYR A 183 -6.73 -9.50 -8.88
N SER A 184 -6.97 -9.25 -7.59
CA SER A 184 -6.15 -8.34 -6.80
C SER A 184 -4.74 -8.86 -6.54
N TYR A 185 -4.47 -10.17 -6.64
CA TYR A 185 -3.10 -10.70 -6.65
C TYR A 185 -2.23 -10.06 -7.75
N ASN A 186 -2.78 -9.92 -8.97
CA ASN A 186 -2.06 -9.31 -10.09
C ASN A 186 -1.90 -7.80 -9.93
N LEU A 187 -2.91 -7.12 -9.36
CA LEU A 187 -2.84 -5.69 -9.04
C LEU A 187 -1.84 -5.41 -7.92
N LEU A 188 -1.71 -6.31 -6.95
CA LEU A 188 -0.72 -6.22 -5.87
C LEU A 188 0.71 -6.24 -6.42
N LEU A 189 1.00 -7.09 -7.40
CA LEU A 189 2.29 -7.09 -8.09
C LEU A 189 2.56 -5.71 -8.74
N GLY A 190 1.55 -5.17 -9.44
CA GLY A 190 1.60 -3.81 -9.96
C GLY A 190 1.87 -2.77 -8.88
N LEU A 191 1.16 -2.84 -7.75
CA LEU A 191 1.31 -1.92 -6.62
C LEU A 191 2.74 -1.92 -6.10
N ILE A 192 3.30 -3.11 -5.87
CA ILE A 192 4.68 -3.28 -5.41
C ILE A 192 5.66 -2.69 -6.43
N CYS A 193 5.48 -2.95 -7.73
CA CYS A 193 6.35 -2.39 -8.77
C CYS A 193 6.28 -0.85 -8.82
N GLY A 194 5.08 -0.27 -8.75
CA GLY A 194 4.90 1.18 -8.69
C GLY A 194 5.56 1.81 -7.46
N LEU A 195 5.39 1.20 -6.29
CA LEU A 195 6.04 1.65 -5.05
C LEU A 195 7.56 1.59 -5.16
N VAL A 196 8.12 0.47 -5.65
CA VAL A 196 9.57 0.31 -5.81
C VAL A 196 10.16 1.40 -6.71
N LEU A 197 9.54 1.70 -7.86
CA LEU A 197 10.04 2.74 -8.77
C LEU A 197 9.96 4.14 -8.13
N MET A 198 8.83 4.45 -7.50
CA MET A 198 8.59 5.74 -6.85
C MET A 198 9.53 5.99 -5.67
N GLU A 199 9.69 5.00 -4.79
CA GLU A 199 10.47 5.10 -3.56
C GLU A 199 11.98 5.04 -3.85
N SER A 200 12.42 4.23 -4.81
CA SER A 200 13.83 4.22 -5.24
C SER A 200 14.24 5.57 -5.80
N PHE A 201 13.38 6.20 -6.62
CA PHE A 201 13.62 7.55 -7.11
C PHE A 201 13.73 8.56 -5.97
N ALA A 202 12.82 8.51 -4.99
CA ALA A 202 12.83 9.44 -3.86
C ALA A 202 14.13 9.34 -3.05
N VAL A 203 14.55 8.11 -2.72
CA VAL A 203 15.80 7.87 -1.98
C VAL A 203 17.00 8.38 -2.77
N VAL A 204 17.11 8.06 -4.06
CA VAL A 204 18.24 8.49 -4.89
C VAL A 204 18.25 10.01 -5.08
N ALA A 205 17.10 10.62 -5.32
CA ALA A 205 16.98 12.07 -5.50
C ALA A 205 17.41 12.83 -4.24
N ASP A 206 17.01 12.37 -3.05
CA ASP A 206 17.44 12.97 -1.79
C ASP A 206 18.95 12.81 -1.56
N LEU A 207 19.52 11.64 -1.86
CA LEU A 207 20.96 11.40 -1.72
C LEU A 207 21.81 12.31 -2.64
N VAL A 208 21.36 12.52 -3.88
CA VAL A 208 22.05 13.42 -4.83
C VAL A 208 21.99 14.86 -4.32
N VAL A 209 20.83 15.32 -3.87
CA VAL A 209 20.65 16.68 -3.35
C VAL A 209 21.47 16.93 -2.08
N ASP A 210 21.62 15.93 -1.21
CA ASP A 210 22.47 16.06 -0.03
C ASP A 210 23.96 16.05 -0.35
N HIS A 211 24.39 15.30 -1.38
CA HIS A 211 25.78 15.35 -1.85
C HIS A 211 26.16 16.72 -2.44
N GLU A 212 25.25 17.39 -3.16
CA GLU A 212 25.51 18.73 -3.70
C GLU A 212 25.62 19.83 -2.62
N LYS A 213 25.18 19.56 -1.38
CA LYS A 213 25.29 20.51 -0.25
C LYS A 213 26.59 20.38 0.54
N THR A 214 27.33 19.29 0.38
CA THR A 214 28.62 19.03 1.07
C THR A 214 29.81 19.47 0.23
#